data_AF-A0A9P4JG03-F1
#
_entry.id   AF-A0A9P4JG03-F1
#
_cell.length_a   1.000
_cell.length_b   1.000
_cell.length_c   1.000
_cell.angle_alpha   90.00
_cell.angle_beta   90.00
_cell.angle_gamma   90.00
#
_symmetry.space_group_name_H-M   'P 1'
#
loop_
_entity.id
_entity.type
_entity.pdbx_description
1 polymer ?
#
loop_
_entity_poly.entity_id
_entity_poly.type
_entity_poly.pdbx_seq_one_letter_code
_entity_poly.pdbx_strand_id
1 'polypeptide(L)'
;SSRWASAANHEHDEYRVIRNSMQRLFPKSEVAKWTQAQYLKHKQEMLEDKKKYAEFVLKQKEYEKKLDLSLTQPFEGKTFDENNGNRGAVLGEQTIWCVNWRDGKEEVAPWPSAAEMKWEGDDRAKTFCRRYLPIPRERGTPYINWQHLIKLEPYPFDEVRKVPTLEDTHLPVDEIMHEDFLG
;
A
#
# COMPACT_ATOMS: atom_id res chain seq x y z
N SER A 1 -46.17 -9.04 -0.38
CA SER A 1 -46.64 -9.23 -1.76
C SER A 1 -45.42 -9.42 -2.65
N SER A 2 -45.08 -10.68 -2.99
CA SER A 2 -43.93 -10.98 -3.86
C SER A 2 -44.39 -10.87 -5.31
N ARG A 3 -43.96 -9.81 -6.00
CA ARG A 3 -44.18 -9.69 -7.44
C ARG A 3 -43.13 -10.55 -8.13
N TRP A 4 -43.55 -11.65 -8.72
CA TRP A 4 -42.76 -12.40 -9.68
C TRP A 4 -42.53 -11.52 -10.91
N ALA A 5 -41.45 -10.75 -10.89
CA ALA A 5 -40.99 -10.00 -12.05
C ALA A 5 -40.14 -10.91 -12.94
N SER A 6 -40.29 -10.79 -14.25
CA SER A 6 -39.39 -11.46 -15.20
C SER A 6 -37.96 -10.92 -15.05
N ALA A 7 -36.96 -11.73 -15.41
CA ALA A 7 -35.54 -11.32 -15.34
C ALA A 7 -35.27 -10.00 -16.09
N ALA A 8 -35.93 -9.79 -17.24
CA ALA A 8 -35.82 -8.56 -18.01
C ALA A 8 -36.32 -7.32 -17.25
N ASN A 9 -37.39 -7.46 -16.44
CA ASN A 9 -37.89 -6.36 -15.61
C ASN A 9 -36.91 -6.04 -14.47
N HIS A 10 -36.28 -7.06 -13.89
CA HIS A 10 -35.25 -6.86 -12.86
C HIS A 10 -34.05 -6.09 -13.40
N GLU A 11 -33.56 -6.44 -14.60
CA GLU A 11 -32.44 -5.74 -15.25
C GLU A 11 -32.77 -4.29 -15.60
N HIS A 12 -34.01 -4.04 -16.03
CA HIS A 12 -34.48 -2.68 -16.31
C HIS A 12 -34.56 -1.83 -15.03
N ASP A 13 -35.07 -2.40 -13.94
CA ASP A 13 -35.15 -1.73 -12.64
C ASP A 13 -33.74 -1.44 -12.07
N GLU A 14 -32.81 -2.39 -12.15
CA GLU A 14 -31.40 -2.21 -11.78
C GLU A 14 -30.78 -1.03 -12.54
N TYR A 15 -30.91 -1.03 -13.87
CA TYR A 15 -30.41 0.04 -14.71
C TYR A 15 -31.01 1.40 -14.32
N ARG A 16 -32.31 1.47 -14.02
CA ARG A 16 -32.96 2.71 -13.59
C ARG A 16 -32.38 3.24 -12.28
N VAL A 17 -32.16 2.37 -11.30
CA VAL A 17 -31.55 2.74 -10.00
C VAL A 17 -30.14 3.27 -10.18
N ILE A 18 -29.32 2.59 -10.98
CA ILE A 18 -27.93 2.99 -11.25
C ILE A 18 -27.89 4.32 -12.01
N ARG A 19 -28.70 4.46 -13.07
CA ARG A 19 -28.77 5.70 -13.85
C ARG A 19 -29.15 6.89 -12.99
N ASN A 20 -30.21 6.77 -12.18
CA ASN A 20 -30.65 7.84 -11.29
C ASN A 20 -29.56 8.22 -10.27
N SER A 21 -28.86 7.22 -9.73
CA SER A 21 -27.76 7.44 -8.79
C SER A 21 -26.57 8.14 -9.45
N MET A 22 -26.19 7.73 -10.65
CA MET A 22 -25.11 8.33 -11.43
C MET A 22 -25.42 9.75 -11.86
N GLN A 23 -26.66 10.05 -12.27
CA GLN A 23 -27.08 11.41 -12.59
C GLN A 23 -27.07 12.33 -11.38
N ARG A 24 -27.43 11.82 -10.19
CA ARG A 24 -27.40 12.59 -8.94
C ARG A 24 -25.98 12.89 -8.45
N LEU A 25 -25.11 11.89 -8.47
CA LEU A 25 -23.75 12.00 -7.92
C LEU A 25 -22.74 12.59 -8.93
N PHE A 26 -22.88 12.23 -10.21
CA PHE A 26 -21.92 12.56 -11.27
C PHE A 26 -22.64 13.04 -12.55
N PRO A 27 -23.33 14.19 -12.52
CA PRO A 27 -24.16 14.65 -13.63
C PRO A 27 -23.41 14.91 -14.94
N LYS A 28 -22.11 15.21 -14.87
CA LYS A 28 -21.25 15.45 -16.04
C LYS A 28 -20.59 14.18 -16.59
N SER A 29 -20.76 13.03 -15.94
CA SER A 29 -20.15 11.78 -16.38
C SER A 29 -20.83 11.24 -17.63
N GLU A 30 -20.05 10.71 -18.57
CA GLU A 30 -20.58 10.04 -19.76
C GLU A 30 -21.42 8.80 -19.41
N VAL A 31 -21.11 8.14 -18.29
CA VAL A 31 -21.87 7.00 -17.75
C VAL A 31 -23.30 7.40 -17.37
N ALA A 32 -23.52 8.65 -16.93
CA ALA A 32 -24.84 9.14 -16.55
C ALA A 32 -25.78 9.35 -17.76
N LYS A 33 -25.20 9.41 -18.98
CA LYS A 33 -25.90 9.55 -20.25
C LYS A 33 -26.13 8.22 -20.97
N TRP A 34 -25.66 7.10 -20.41
CA TRP A 34 -25.77 5.80 -21.06
C TRP A 34 -27.21 5.37 -21.29
N THR A 35 -27.42 4.66 -22.39
CA THR A 35 -28.67 3.93 -22.66
C THR A 35 -28.63 2.56 -21.99
N GLN A 36 -29.79 1.90 -21.85
CA GLN A 36 -29.86 0.56 -21.25
C GLN A 36 -29.00 -0.45 -22.03
N ALA A 37 -28.97 -0.35 -23.36
CA ALA A 37 -28.14 -1.20 -24.21
C ALA A 37 -26.64 -1.00 -23.94
N GLN A 38 -26.18 0.24 -23.77
CA GLN A 38 -24.79 0.54 -23.43
C GLN A 38 -24.41 0.02 -22.04
N TYR A 39 -25.31 0.14 -21.06
CA TYR A 39 -25.12 -0.42 -19.73
C TYR A 39 -25.00 -1.95 -19.75
N LEU A 40 -25.85 -2.65 -20.50
CA LEU A 40 -25.79 -4.10 -20.62
C LEU A 40 -24.50 -4.56 -21.31
N LYS A 41 -24.09 -3.87 -22.37
CA LYS A 41 -22.81 -4.13 -23.04
C LYS A 41 -21.63 -3.99 -22.07
N HIS A 42 -21.58 -2.89 -21.32
CA HIS A 42 -20.53 -2.69 -20.33
C HIS A 42 -20.56 -3.76 -19.22
N LYS A 43 -21.75 -4.17 -18.76
CA LYS A 43 -21.90 -5.26 -17.78
C LYS A 43 -21.32 -6.58 -18.31
N GLN A 44 -21.47 -6.87 -19.61
CA GLN A 44 -20.87 -8.03 -20.27
C GLN A 44 -19.35 -7.91 -20.37
N GLU A 45 -18.83 -6.76 -20.83
CA GLU A 45 -17.39 -6.49 -20.90
C GLU A 45 -16.71 -6.64 -19.53
N MET A 46 -17.34 -6.13 -18.46
CA MET A 46 -16.86 -6.28 -17.08
C MET A 46 -16.83 -7.74 -16.61
N LEU A 47 -17.77 -8.58 -17.07
CA LEU A 47 -17.75 -10.01 -16.76
C LEU A 47 -16.64 -10.74 -17.52
N GLU A 48 -16.40 -10.37 -18.78
CA GLU A 48 -15.30 -10.91 -19.56
C GLU A 48 -13.94 -10.54 -18.98
N ASP A 49 -13.75 -9.29 -18.56
CA ASP A 49 -12.49 -8.85 -17.96
C ASP A 49 -12.24 -9.51 -16.61
N LYS A 50 -13.30 -9.70 -15.80
CA LYS A 50 -13.20 -10.50 -14.56
C LYS A 50 -12.79 -11.95 -14.84
N LYS A 51 -13.32 -12.56 -15.90
CA LYS A 51 -12.92 -13.92 -16.31
C LYS A 51 -11.45 -13.95 -16.74
N LYS A 52 -11.02 -13.04 -17.61
CA LYS A 52 -9.61 -12.93 -18.03
C LYS A 52 -8.67 -12.74 -16.84
N TYR A 53 -9.04 -11.88 -15.89
CA TYR A 53 -8.25 -11.67 -14.67
C TYR A 53 -8.19 -12.94 -13.81
N ALA A 54 -9.31 -13.63 -13.63
CA ALA A 54 -9.33 -14.89 -12.89
C ALA A 54 -8.48 -15.97 -13.57
N GLU A 55 -8.54 -16.09 -14.89
CA GLU A 55 -7.69 -16.99 -15.68
C GLU A 55 -6.20 -16.64 -15.55
N PHE A 56 -5.86 -15.34 -15.59
CA PHE A 56 -4.49 -14.88 -15.36
C PHE A 56 -3.99 -15.26 -13.97
N VAL A 57 -4.77 -14.99 -12.91
CA VAL A 57 -4.43 -15.35 -11.54
C VAL A 57 -4.28 -16.87 -11.37
N LEU A 58 -5.16 -17.66 -12.00
CA LEU A 58 -5.06 -19.12 -11.98
C LEU A 58 -3.77 -19.60 -12.66
N LYS A 59 -3.44 -19.08 -13.84
CA LYS A 59 -2.18 -19.39 -14.54
C LYS A 59 -0.97 -19.02 -13.71
N GLN A 60 -1.00 -17.87 -13.04
CA GLN A 60 0.07 -17.44 -12.15
C GLN A 60 0.25 -18.40 -10.97
N LYS A 61 -0.85 -18.80 -10.31
CA LYS A 61 -0.82 -19.80 -9.22
C LYS A 61 -0.35 -21.17 -9.69
N GLU A 62 -0.73 -21.60 -10.89
CA GLU A 62 -0.25 -22.85 -11.49
C GLU A 62 1.24 -22.78 -11.78
N TYR A 63 1.74 -21.65 -12.27
CA TYR A 63 3.16 -21.40 -12.48
C TYR A 63 3.92 -21.39 -11.15
N GLU A 64 3.41 -20.70 -10.14
CA GLU A 64 3.96 -20.69 -8.77
C GLU A 64 3.98 -22.09 -8.17
N LYS A 65 2.98 -22.94 -8.43
CA LYS A 65 2.96 -24.33 -7.96
C LYS A 65 3.94 -25.24 -8.71
N LYS A 66 4.21 -24.95 -9.99
CA LYS A 66 5.17 -25.69 -10.83
C LYS A 66 6.61 -25.32 -10.51
N LEU A 67 6.87 -24.06 -10.15
CA LEU A 67 8.07 -23.72 -9.43
C LEU A 67 7.95 -24.34 -8.04
N ASP A 68 8.36 -25.59 -7.91
CA ASP A 68 8.65 -26.20 -6.61
C ASP A 68 9.91 -25.53 -6.01
N LEU A 69 9.87 -24.20 -5.91
CA LEU A 69 10.70 -23.45 -5.01
C LEU A 69 10.15 -23.83 -3.64
N SER A 70 10.75 -24.86 -3.04
CA SER A 70 10.79 -24.95 -1.59
C SER A 70 11.40 -23.63 -1.14
N LEU A 71 10.55 -22.64 -0.88
CA LEU A 71 10.96 -21.39 -0.26
C LEU A 71 11.42 -21.81 1.12
N THR A 72 12.69 -22.20 1.20
CA THR A 72 13.36 -22.46 2.47
C THR A 72 13.16 -21.18 3.24
N GLN A 73 12.40 -21.28 4.33
CA GLN A 73 12.18 -20.11 5.15
C GLN A 73 13.56 -19.54 5.49
N PRO A 74 13.75 -18.20 5.37
CA PRO A 74 14.99 -17.59 5.78
C PRO A 74 15.38 -18.10 7.18
N PHE A 75 16.65 -18.46 7.36
CA PHE A 75 17.16 -19.04 8.60
C PHE A 75 16.42 -20.32 9.08
N GLU A 76 15.85 -21.11 8.17
CA GLU A 76 15.08 -22.33 8.50
C GLU A 76 13.86 -22.04 9.39
N GLY A 77 13.32 -20.82 9.33
CA GLY A 77 12.21 -20.39 10.19
C GLY A 77 12.64 -19.94 11.59
N LYS A 78 13.94 -19.88 11.87
CA LYS A 78 14.46 -19.30 13.12
C LYS A 78 14.32 -17.78 13.05
N THR A 79 13.74 -17.21 14.09
CA THR A 79 13.69 -15.75 14.28
C THR A 79 14.88 -15.31 15.11
N PHE A 80 15.29 -14.06 14.94
CA PHE A 80 16.25 -13.44 15.86
C PHE A 80 15.68 -13.42 17.28
N ASP A 81 16.57 -13.62 18.24
CA ASP A 81 16.33 -13.76 19.67
C ASP A 81 15.74 -12.47 20.27
N GLU A 82 15.18 -12.56 21.49
CA GLU A 82 14.53 -11.44 22.18
C GLU A 82 15.43 -10.20 22.32
N ASN A 83 16.76 -10.35 22.34
CA ASN A 83 17.68 -9.20 22.41
C ASN A 83 18.00 -8.56 21.04
N ASN A 84 17.59 -9.20 19.94
CA ASN A 84 17.89 -8.82 18.56
C ASN A 84 16.61 -8.82 17.67
N GLY A 85 15.44 -8.64 18.27
CA GLY A 85 14.14 -8.68 17.59
C GLY A 85 13.93 -7.59 16.53
N ASN A 86 14.76 -6.53 16.55
CA ASN A 86 14.83 -5.48 15.53
C ASN A 86 15.65 -5.86 14.29
N ARG A 87 16.04 -7.12 14.09
CA ARG A 87 16.74 -7.56 12.87
C ARG A 87 15.84 -8.34 11.92
N GLY A 88 15.87 -7.95 10.65
CA GLY A 88 15.11 -8.57 9.58
C GLY A 88 15.77 -9.83 9.03
N ALA A 89 14.95 -10.75 8.52
CA ALA A 89 15.42 -11.96 7.86
C ALA A 89 16.20 -11.69 6.55
N VAL A 90 16.06 -10.47 6.00
CA VAL A 90 16.80 -10.01 4.83
C VAL A 90 18.10 -9.40 5.34
N LEU A 91 19.23 -10.04 5.03
CA LEU A 91 20.60 -9.60 5.37
C LEU A 91 20.90 -9.43 6.88
N GLY A 92 19.97 -9.71 7.79
CA GLY A 92 20.17 -9.50 9.23
C GLY A 92 20.24 -8.03 9.63
N GLU A 93 19.74 -7.14 8.77
CA GLU A 93 19.75 -5.69 8.94
C GLU A 93 18.75 -5.21 9.97
N GLN A 94 19.03 -4.08 10.62
CA GLN A 94 18.11 -3.47 11.58
C GLN A 94 16.88 -2.89 10.87
N THR A 95 15.68 -3.25 11.31
CA THR A 95 14.43 -2.82 10.72
C THR A 95 13.25 -2.87 11.68
N ILE A 96 12.28 -1.98 11.47
CA ILE A 96 10.98 -2.01 12.18
C ILE A 96 9.99 -3.04 11.61
N TRP A 97 10.30 -3.66 10.47
CA TRP A 97 9.41 -4.61 9.78
C TRP A 97 9.45 -6.03 10.35
N CYS A 98 9.78 -6.16 11.65
CA CYS A 98 9.89 -7.42 12.37
C CYS A 98 8.77 -7.57 13.40
N VAL A 99 8.46 -8.81 13.78
CA VAL A 99 7.42 -9.10 14.79
C VAL A 99 7.79 -8.48 16.14
N ASN A 100 9.06 -8.63 16.54
CA ASN A 100 9.60 -8.18 17.81
C ASN A 100 10.48 -6.92 17.65
N TRP A 101 10.10 -6.01 16.75
CA TRP A 101 10.95 -4.87 16.36
C TRP A 101 11.31 -3.91 17.51
N ARG A 102 10.54 -3.94 18.60
CA ARG A 102 10.82 -3.13 19.80
C ARG A 102 11.98 -3.70 20.60
N ASP A 103 12.17 -5.01 20.53
CA ASP A 103 13.15 -5.70 21.33
C ASP A 103 14.52 -5.54 20.65
N GLY A 104 15.48 -4.91 21.35
CA GLY A 104 16.76 -4.50 20.79
C GLY A 104 16.78 -3.10 20.16
N LYS A 105 15.67 -2.36 20.16
CA LYS A 105 15.65 -0.93 19.79
C LYS A 105 15.83 -0.05 21.03
N GLU A 106 16.90 0.74 21.05
CA GLU A 106 17.21 1.63 22.19
C GLU A 106 16.14 2.70 22.41
N GLU A 107 15.63 3.30 21.33
CA GLU A 107 14.69 4.42 21.41
C GLU A 107 13.41 4.16 20.61
N VAL A 108 12.29 4.09 21.34
CA VAL A 108 10.95 3.98 20.75
C VAL A 108 10.21 5.28 20.98
N ALA A 109 9.87 5.99 19.91
CA ALA A 109 9.09 7.21 20.00
C ALA A 109 7.75 6.96 20.71
N PRO A 110 7.33 7.86 21.61
CA PRO A 110 5.98 7.82 22.14
C PRO A 110 4.96 8.08 21.02
N TRP A 111 3.71 7.69 21.27
CA TRP A 111 2.61 8.05 20.39
C TRP A 111 2.44 9.58 20.34
N PRO A 112 2.19 10.18 19.16
CA PRO A 112 2.06 11.62 19.04
C PRO A 112 0.90 12.17 19.89
N SER A 113 1.13 13.34 20.45
CA SER A 113 0.15 14.13 21.17
C SER A 113 -0.94 14.68 20.24
N ALA A 114 -2.06 15.10 20.82
CA ALA A 114 -3.15 15.73 20.06
C ALA A 114 -2.69 17.01 19.33
N ALA A 115 -1.76 17.77 19.92
CA ALA A 115 -1.19 18.96 19.31
C ALA A 115 -0.35 18.62 18.07
N GLU A 116 0.48 17.57 18.14
CA GLU A 116 1.30 17.09 17.02
C GLU A 116 0.43 16.58 15.87
N MET A 117 -0.58 15.75 16.17
CA MET A 117 -1.51 15.23 15.17
C MET A 117 -2.28 16.35 14.46
N LYS A 118 -2.69 17.40 15.19
CA LYS A 118 -3.38 18.55 14.60
C LYS A 118 -2.46 19.34 13.67
N TRP A 119 -1.24 19.64 14.12
CA TRP A 119 -0.30 20.47 13.37
C TRP A 119 0.22 19.78 12.12
N GLU A 120 0.69 18.53 12.24
CA GLU A 120 1.25 17.75 11.12
C GLU A 120 0.18 17.14 10.21
N GLY A 121 -1.05 16.98 10.72
CA GLY A 121 -2.19 16.44 9.98
C GLY A 121 -3.09 17.54 9.40
N ASP A 122 -4.10 17.95 10.18
CA ASP A 122 -5.21 18.77 9.69
C ASP A 122 -4.82 20.21 9.30
N ASP A 123 -3.94 20.85 10.06
CA ASP A 123 -3.51 22.21 9.74
C ASP A 123 -2.51 22.20 8.58
N ARG A 124 -1.64 21.19 8.49
CA ARG A 124 -0.74 21.00 7.34
C ARG A 124 -1.52 20.71 6.05
N ALA A 125 -2.62 19.97 6.12
CA ALA A 125 -3.49 19.69 4.97
C ALA A 125 -4.06 20.94 4.28
N LYS A 126 -4.14 22.06 5.01
CA LYS A 126 -4.61 23.36 4.47
C LYS A 126 -3.51 24.09 3.68
N THR A 127 -2.27 23.59 3.73
CA THR A 127 -1.13 24.11 2.97
C THR A 127 -0.90 23.30 1.70
N PHE A 128 0.07 23.69 0.87
CA PHE A 128 0.51 22.90 -0.30
C PHE A 128 1.19 21.57 0.08
N CYS A 129 1.50 21.37 1.37
CA CYS A 129 1.98 20.09 1.87
C CYS A 129 0.79 19.16 2.14
N ARG A 130 0.82 17.95 1.59
CA ARG A 130 -0.20 16.92 1.88
C ARG A 130 -0.20 16.53 3.37
N ARG A 131 -1.22 15.76 3.77
CA ARG A 131 -1.29 15.15 5.11
C ARG A 131 -0.17 14.13 5.28
N TYR A 132 0.60 14.26 6.35
CA TYR A 132 1.59 13.26 6.77
C TYR A 132 1.33 12.88 8.22
N LEU A 133 1.72 11.66 8.60
CA LEU A 133 1.75 11.30 10.01
C LEU A 133 2.84 12.14 10.71
N PRO A 134 2.64 12.51 11.99
CA PRO A 134 3.68 13.17 12.77
C PRO A 134 4.99 12.39 12.73
N ILE A 135 6.11 13.10 12.56
CA ILE A 135 7.44 12.50 12.54
C ILE A 135 7.76 11.95 13.94
N PRO A 136 8.23 10.69 14.07
CA PRO A 136 8.67 10.13 15.35
C PRO A 136 9.76 10.99 16.00
N ARG A 137 9.60 11.29 17.30
CA ARG A 137 10.52 12.13 18.09
C ARG A 137 10.89 11.44 19.39
N GLU A 138 12.00 11.87 19.97
CA GLU A 138 12.41 11.43 21.31
C GLU A 138 11.36 11.78 22.36
N ARG A 139 11.38 11.06 23.49
CA ARG A 139 10.56 11.41 24.64
C ARG A 139 11.08 12.72 25.25
N GLY A 140 10.36 13.80 24.99
CA GLY A 140 10.65 15.11 25.56
C GLY A 140 10.40 15.23 27.06
N THR A 141 11.07 16.20 27.69
CA THR A 141 10.70 16.66 29.03
C THR A 141 9.46 17.58 28.96
N PRO A 142 8.68 17.71 30.04
CA PRO A 142 7.49 18.57 30.06
C PRO A 142 7.76 20.06 29.76
N TYR A 143 9.02 20.48 29.87
CA TYR A 143 9.45 21.87 29.71
C TYR A 143 9.83 22.23 28.28
N ILE A 144 9.99 21.24 27.40
CA ILE A 144 10.39 21.45 26.01
C ILE A 144 9.16 21.23 25.12
N ASN A 145 8.85 22.23 24.29
CA ASN A 145 7.81 22.08 23.28
C ASN A 145 8.20 20.99 22.28
N TRP A 146 7.24 20.13 21.91
CA TRP A 146 7.43 19.01 20.99
C TRP A 146 8.10 19.40 19.67
N GLN A 147 7.90 20.64 19.20
CA GLN A 147 8.51 21.16 17.97
C GLN A 147 10.04 21.18 18.02
N HIS A 148 10.61 21.33 19.22
CA HIS A 148 12.05 21.37 19.48
C HIS A 148 12.64 20.01 19.84
N LEU A 149 11.83 18.96 19.96
CA LEU A 149 12.33 17.61 20.23
C LEU A 149 13.05 17.05 19.00
N ILE A 150 14.13 16.33 19.27
CA ILE A 150 14.93 15.66 18.25
C ILE A 150 14.06 14.60 17.56
N LYS A 151 14.17 14.52 16.24
CA LYS A 151 13.50 13.51 15.42
C LYS A 151 14.30 12.22 15.53
N LEU A 152 13.62 11.09 15.73
CA LEU A 152 14.31 9.81 15.71
C LEU A 152 14.73 9.48 14.28
N GLU A 153 15.98 9.07 14.13
CA GLU A 153 16.48 8.58 12.86
C GLU A 153 15.88 7.19 12.57
N PRO A 154 15.32 6.98 11.36
CA PRO A 154 14.95 5.64 10.92
C PRO A 154 16.21 4.78 10.72
N TYR A 155 16.08 3.46 10.82
CA TYR A 155 17.17 2.59 10.41
C TYR A 155 17.46 2.74 8.91
N PRO A 156 18.71 2.57 8.45
CA PRO A 156 19.07 2.74 7.04
C PRO A 156 18.21 1.94 6.06
N PHE A 157 17.75 0.75 6.49
CA PHE A 157 16.88 -0.15 5.74
C PHE A 157 15.42 0.34 5.67
N ASP A 158 14.97 1.11 6.66
CA ASP A 158 13.59 1.61 6.76
C ASP A 158 13.41 3.00 6.12
N GLU A 159 14.50 3.61 5.66
CA GLU A 159 14.47 4.90 4.99
C GLU A 159 13.77 4.81 3.61
N VAL A 160 12.55 5.33 3.56
CA VAL A 160 11.79 5.42 2.31
C VAL A 160 12.07 6.72 1.57
N ARG A 161 12.16 6.65 0.23
CA ARG A 161 12.31 7.82 -0.65
C ARG A 161 13.54 8.68 -0.34
N LYS A 162 14.70 8.04 -0.14
CA LYS A 162 16.00 8.75 -0.15
C LYS A 162 16.08 9.64 -1.38
N VAL A 163 16.41 10.91 -1.18
CA VAL A 163 16.66 11.83 -2.28
C VAL A 163 17.89 11.29 -3.01
N PRO A 164 17.79 10.97 -4.32
CA PRO A 164 18.93 10.47 -5.06
C PRO A 164 20.10 11.44 -4.94
N THR A 165 21.28 10.91 -4.69
CA THR A 165 22.51 11.68 -4.76
C THR A 165 22.82 12.06 -6.21
N LEU A 166 23.76 12.98 -6.38
CA LEU A 166 24.25 13.35 -7.71
C LEU A 166 24.83 12.11 -8.42
N GLU A 167 25.53 11.26 -7.68
CA GLU A 167 26.05 9.98 -8.18
C GLU A 167 24.93 9.06 -8.64
N ASP A 168 23.87 8.86 -7.85
CA ASP A 168 22.71 8.02 -8.23
C ASP A 168 22.02 8.49 -9.52
N THR A 169 22.08 9.80 -9.81
CA THR A 169 21.44 10.40 -10.99
C THR A 169 22.34 10.37 -12.22
N HIS A 170 23.66 10.52 -12.04
CA HIS A 170 24.63 10.62 -13.13
C HIS A 170 25.32 9.30 -13.46
N LEU A 171 25.27 8.33 -12.54
CA LEU A 171 25.72 6.95 -12.71
C LEU A 171 24.51 6.06 -12.38
N PRO A 172 23.45 6.04 -13.22
CA PRO A 172 22.44 5.00 -13.07
C PRO A 172 23.19 3.67 -13.07
N VAL A 173 23.02 2.87 -12.02
CA VAL A 173 23.66 1.55 -11.92
C VAL A 173 23.34 0.82 -13.20
N ASP A 174 24.31 0.80 -14.11
CA ASP A 174 24.18 0.13 -15.39
C ASP A 174 23.73 -1.30 -15.07
N GLU A 175 22.72 -1.73 -15.81
CA GLU A 175 22.20 -3.09 -15.80
C GLU A 175 23.36 -4.06 -15.57
N ILE A 176 23.29 -4.91 -14.54
CA ILE A 176 24.26 -5.97 -14.34
C ILE A 176 24.30 -6.75 -15.66
N MET A 177 25.35 -6.52 -16.46
CA MET A 177 25.55 -7.21 -17.72
C MET A 177 25.68 -8.68 -17.35
N HIS A 178 24.67 -9.47 -17.68
CA HIS A 178 24.51 -10.89 -17.35
C HIS A 178 25.53 -11.81 -18.05
N GLU A 179 26.72 -11.31 -18.43
CA GLU A 179 27.65 -12.06 -19.29
C GLU A 179 28.69 -12.89 -18.52
N ASP A 180 28.85 -12.72 -17.20
CA ASP A 180 29.95 -13.38 -16.47
C ASP A 180 29.56 -14.59 -15.60
N PHE A 181 28.35 -15.15 -15.74
CA PHE A 181 27.90 -16.32 -14.95
C PHE A 181 27.88 -17.66 -15.71
N LEU A 182 28.68 -17.81 -16.77
CA LEU A 182 28.96 -19.11 -17.40
C LEU A 182 30.48 -19.38 -17.42
N GLY A 183 30.97 -19.87 -16.28
CA GLY A 183 32.25 -20.56 -16.14
C GLY A 183 32.05 -21.92 -15.49
#